data_AF-A0A321LG83-F1
#
_entry.id   AF-A0A321LG83-F1
#
_cell.length_a   1.000
_cell.length_b   1.000
_cell.length_c   1.000
_cell.angle_alpha   90.00
_cell.angle_beta   90.00
_cell.angle_gamma   90.00
#
_symmetry.space_group_name_H-M   'P 1'
#
loop_
_entity.id
_entity.type
_entity.pdbx_description
1 polymer ?
#
loop_
_entity_poly.entity_id
_entity_poly.type
_entity_poly.pdbx_seq_one_letter_code
_entity_poly.pdbx_strand_id
1 'polypeptide(L)'
;MTASVRRFDEKARRGFGKLGHTTIHEGELFRHPVYTRFLHWTSAILFFLALLSGLAIYSPWLFHWLTPLFGGGPTTRVLHPWFGLFFVIIYAFQFFNWLSLMRWTAADSKWIRRLKIYIGGKERLEPEYVGFFNGGQKLQFWEIIGGGLVLFITGFLMWFPEIFGRIAVAISYVLHDISALIMLFGIWIHIYLSTVGEPGTLEAMTRGTVTRGWAWTHHPAWYSEATGRDPRADHQRAVDQQKKEKEREDRDSDLIAESR
;
A
#
# COMPACT_ATOMS: atom_id res chain seq x y z
N MET A 1 -4.51 -21.34 -8.07
CA MET A 1 -5.84 -20.93 -7.56
C MET A 1 -6.86 -21.92 -8.08
N THR A 2 -7.69 -22.46 -7.20
CA THR A 2 -8.83 -23.32 -7.58
C THR A 2 -9.94 -22.50 -8.23
N ALA A 3 -10.68 -23.11 -9.16
CA ALA A 3 -11.75 -22.43 -9.91
C ALA A 3 -12.86 -21.84 -9.02
N SER A 4 -13.05 -22.39 -7.82
CA SER A 4 -14.02 -21.93 -6.82
C SER A 4 -13.65 -20.55 -6.24
N VAL A 5 -12.38 -20.35 -5.88
CA VAL A 5 -11.88 -19.07 -5.33
C VAL A 5 -12.04 -17.95 -6.36
N ARG A 6 -11.73 -18.24 -7.63
CA ARG A 6 -11.87 -17.25 -8.72
C ARG A 6 -13.34 -16.85 -8.96
N ARG A 7 -14.26 -17.81 -8.95
CA ARG A 7 -15.71 -17.54 -9.13
C ARG A 7 -16.29 -16.70 -7.98
N PHE A 8 -15.87 -16.97 -6.74
CA PHE A 8 -16.31 -16.19 -5.59
C PHE A 8 -15.79 -14.74 -5.69
N ASP A 9 -14.51 -14.56 -6.00
CA ASP A 9 -13.89 -13.25 -6.19
C ASP A 9 -14.55 -12.46 -7.33
N GLU A 10 -14.80 -13.09 -8.48
CA GLU A 10 -15.53 -12.47 -9.60
C GLU A 10 -16.96 -12.04 -9.21
N LYS A 11 -17.67 -12.87 -8.42
CA LYS A 11 -19.03 -12.55 -7.96
C LYS A 11 -19.02 -11.39 -6.96
N ALA A 12 -18.09 -11.38 -6.01
CA ALA A 12 -17.91 -10.30 -5.05
C ALA A 12 -17.58 -8.98 -5.75
N ARG A 13 -16.64 -9.00 -6.71
CA ARG A 13 -16.28 -7.84 -7.55
C ARG A 13 -17.48 -7.28 -8.32
N ARG A 14 -18.32 -8.14 -8.91
CA ARG A 14 -19.55 -7.73 -9.60
C ARG A 14 -20.60 -7.15 -8.64
N GLY A 15 -20.71 -7.69 -7.43
CA GLY A 15 -21.61 -7.17 -6.40
C GLY A 15 -21.22 -5.77 -5.94
N PHE A 16 -19.94 -5.56 -5.62
CA PHE A 16 -19.41 -4.24 -5.23
C PHE A 16 -19.38 -3.24 -6.40
N GLY A 17 -19.23 -3.71 -7.64
CA GLY A 17 -19.36 -2.86 -8.82
C GLY A 17 -20.75 -2.24 -9.00
N LYS A 18 -21.78 -2.72 -8.27
CA LYS A 18 -23.10 -2.08 -8.21
C LYS A 18 -23.21 -1.03 -7.09
N LEU A 19 -22.33 -1.09 -6.09
CA LEU A 19 -22.31 -0.16 -4.95
C LEU A 19 -21.51 1.11 -5.24
N GLY A 20 -20.69 1.12 -6.30
CA GLY A 20 -19.97 2.29 -6.76
C GLY A 20 -19.22 2.04 -8.06
N HIS A 21 -19.05 3.10 -8.85
CA HIS A 21 -18.27 3.09 -10.08
C HIS A 21 -17.02 3.97 -9.93
N THR A 22 -15.92 3.54 -10.55
CA THR A 22 -14.72 4.37 -10.70
C THR A 22 -14.90 5.25 -11.92
N THR A 23 -15.03 6.57 -11.74
CA THR A 23 -15.04 7.54 -12.84
C THR A 23 -13.61 7.76 -13.30
N ILE A 24 -13.37 7.63 -14.60
CA ILE A 24 -12.07 7.85 -15.22
C ILE A 24 -12.14 9.16 -15.99
N HIS A 25 -11.30 10.12 -15.62
CA HIS A 25 -11.22 11.40 -16.32
C HIS A 25 -10.22 11.33 -17.49
N GLU A 26 -10.29 12.31 -18.39
CA GLU A 26 -9.33 12.41 -19.48
C GLU A 26 -7.89 12.55 -18.92
N GLY A 27 -6.96 11.78 -19.47
CA GLY A 27 -5.58 11.74 -18.97
C GLY A 27 -5.35 10.82 -17.76
N GLU A 28 -6.38 10.13 -17.27
CA GLU A 28 -6.26 9.11 -16.22
C GLU A 28 -6.30 7.68 -16.77
N LEU A 29 -5.77 6.75 -15.98
CA LEU A 29 -5.86 5.31 -16.19
C LEU A 29 -6.52 4.65 -14.98
N PHE A 30 -7.38 3.66 -15.26
CA PHE A 30 -7.95 2.82 -14.23
C PHE A 30 -6.86 1.97 -13.56
N ARG A 31 -6.83 2.00 -12.23
CA ARG A 31 -5.81 1.31 -11.44
C ARG A 31 -6.43 0.26 -10.52
N HIS A 32 -7.37 0.65 -9.66
CA HIS A 32 -7.97 -0.24 -8.67
C HIS A 32 -9.50 -0.17 -8.64
N PRO A 33 -10.20 -1.33 -8.69
CA PRO A 33 -11.65 -1.36 -8.53
C PRO A 33 -12.04 -1.00 -7.09
N VAL A 34 -13.30 -0.58 -6.91
CA VAL A 34 -13.89 -0.21 -5.60
C VAL A 34 -13.67 -1.31 -4.56
N TYR A 35 -13.87 -2.58 -4.93
CA TYR A 35 -13.68 -3.72 -4.03
C TYR A 35 -12.27 -3.80 -3.44
N THR A 36 -11.24 -3.63 -4.28
CA THR A 36 -9.84 -3.62 -3.84
C THR A 36 -9.57 -2.47 -2.87
N ARG A 37 -10.14 -1.29 -3.15
CA ARG A 37 -9.98 -0.11 -2.30
C ARG A 37 -10.68 -0.29 -0.96
N PHE A 38 -11.88 -0.85 -0.96
CA PHE A 38 -12.65 -1.13 0.25
C PHE A 38 -11.90 -2.07 1.19
N LEU A 39 -11.40 -3.19 0.66
CA LEU A 39 -10.60 -4.14 1.44
C LEU A 39 -9.33 -3.46 1.98
N HIS A 40 -8.61 -2.70 1.16
CA HIS A 40 -7.42 -1.95 1.58
C HIS A 40 -7.72 -1.00 2.76
N TRP A 41 -8.72 -0.13 2.63
CA TRP A 41 -9.06 0.84 3.69
C TRP A 41 -9.60 0.17 4.95
N THR A 42 -10.35 -0.91 4.81
CA THR A 42 -10.82 -1.70 5.96
C THR A 42 -9.64 -2.34 6.69
N SER A 43 -8.71 -2.96 5.96
CA SER A 43 -7.46 -3.48 6.52
C SER A 43 -6.62 -2.38 7.17
N ALA A 44 -6.49 -1.20 6.54
CA ALA A 44 -5.73 -0.09 7.09
C ALA A 44 -6.31 0.38 8.44
N ILE A 45 -7.64 0.57 8.52
CA ILE A 45 -8.30 0.97 9.76
C ILE A 45 -8.06 -0.07 10.86
N LEU A 46 -8.30 -1.36 10.56
CA LEU A 46 -8.10 -2.43 11.54
C LEU A 46 -6.63 -2.54 11.98
N PHE A 47 -5.69 -2.37 11.05
CA PHE A 47 -4.27 -2.35 11.35
C PHE A 47 -3.92 -1.20 12.30
N PHE A 48 -4.41 0.02 12.06
CA PHE A 48 -4.15 1.16 12.95
C PHE A 48 -4.82 1.00 14.31
N LEU A 49 -6.01 0.43 14.38
CA LEU A 49 -6.66 0.11 15.66
C LEU A 49 -5.84 -0.93 16.45
N ALA A 50 -5.37 -1.99 15.80
CA ALA A 50 -4.51 -3.00 16.41
C ALA A 50 -3.15 -2.42 16.82
N LEU A 51 -2.53 -1.62 15.96
CA LEU A 51 -1.24 -0.99 16.21
C LEU A 51 -1.30 -0.03 17.41
N LEU A 52 -2.26 0.89 17.43
CA LEU A 52 -2.40 1.87 18.51
C LEU A 52 -2.77 1.20 19.84
N SER A 53 -3.67 0.22 19.83
CA SER A 53 -4.01 -0.55 21.04
C SER A 53 -2.82 -1.42 21.51
N GLY A 54 -2.05 -2.00 20.59
CA GLY A 54 -0.85 -2.78 20.91
C GLY A 54 0.25 -1.92 21.50
N LEU A 55 0.54 -0.77 20.90
CA LEU A 55 1.48 0.23 21.43
C LEU A 55 1.07 0.73 22.82
N ALA A 56 -0.23 0.90 23.05
CA ALA A 56 -0.77 1.26 24.36
C ALA A 56 -0.45 0.18 25.41
N ILE A 57 -0.56 -1.10 25.06
CA ILE A 57 -0.28 -2.23 25.97
C ILE A 57 1.23 -2.44 26.16
N TYR A 58 2.02 -2.21 25.11
CA TYR A 58 3.47 -2.44 25.08
C TYR A 58 4.27 -1.51 26.01
N SER A 59 3.96 -0.21 26.02
CA SER A 59 4.73 0.78 26.77
C SER A 59 3.90 1.42 27.90
N PRO A 60 4.39 1.44 29.15
CA PRO A 60 3.73 2.14 30.25
C PRO A 60 3.49 3.63 29.96
N TRP A 61 4.42 4.27 29.24
CA TRP A 61 4.28 5.68 28.87
C TRP A 61 3.10 5.87 27.91
N LEU A 62 3.00 5.04 26.87
CA LEU A 62 1.90 5.12 25.89
C LEU A 62 0.56 4.66 26.47
N PHE A 63 0.57 3.78 27.46
CA PHE A 63 -0.63 3.24 28.09
C PHE A 63 -1.56 4.35 28.59
N HIS A 64 -1.02 5.36 29.27
CA HIS A 64 -1.83 6.46 29.82
C HIS A 64 -2.42 7.37 28.73
N TRP A 65 -1.74 7.53 27.60
CA TRP A 65 -2.17 8.43 26.52
C TRP A 65 -3.11 7.75 25.52
N LEU A 66 -2.88 6.48 25.21
CA LEU A 66 -3.60 5.77 24.15
C LEU A 66 -4.80 4.97 24.68
N THR A 67 -4.76 4.42 25.89
CA THR A 67 -5.90 3.62 26.40
C THR A 67 -7.22 4.38 26.54
N PRO A 68 -7.26 5.71 26.83
CA PRO A 68 -8.52 6.47 26.84
C PRO A 68 -9.25 6.43 25.49
N LEU A 69 -8.54 6.33 24.36
CA LEU A 69 -9.13 6.23 23.01
C LEU A 69 -9.97 4.96 22.83
N PHE A 70 -9.71 3.93 23.63
CA PHE A 70 -10.36 2.62 23.57
C PHE A 70 -11.27 2.36 24.78
N GLY A 71 -11.54 3.37 25.61
CA GLY A 71 -12.37 3.22 26.81
C GLY A 71 -11.61 2.69 28.04
N GLY A 72 -10.29 2.87 28.09
CA GLY A 72 -9.44 2.55 29.24
C GLY A 72 -8.72 1.21 29.14
N GLY A 73 -7.76 0.99 30.04
CA GLY A 73 -6.85 -0.16 30.03
C GLY A 73 -7.50 -1.55 29.90
N PRO A 74 -8.54 -1.88 30.70
CA PRO A 74 -9.25 -3.15 30.57
C PRO A 74 -9.87 -3.34 29.18
N THR A 75 -10.56 -2.32 28.67
CA THR A 75 -11.22 -2.33 27.37
C THR A 75 -10.20 -2.48 26.23
N THR A 76 -9.07 -1.76 26.28
CA THR A 76 -7.99 -1.89 25.29
C THR A 76 -7.48 -3.33 25.18
N ARG A 77 -7.25 -4.00 26.31
CA ARG A 77 -6.76 -5.40 26.34
C ARG A 77 -7.77 -6.37 25.75
N VAL A 78 -9.06 -6.12 25.94
CA VAL A 78 -10.14 -6.93 25.33
C VAL A 78 -10.22 -6.68 23.83
N LEU A 79 -10.16 -5.42 23.38
CA LEU A 79 -10.37 -5.04 21.98
C LEU A 79 -9.19 -5.38 21.06
N HIS A 80 -7.95 -5.22 21.53
CA HIS A 80 -6.74 -5.45 20.74
C HIS A 80 -6.73 -6.77 19.94
N PRO A 81 -6.97 -7.95 20.56
CA PRO A 81 -6.95 -9.21 19.83
C PRO A 81 -8.07 -9.33 18.79
N TRP A 82 -9.23 -8.68 19.00
CA TRP A 82 -10.30 -8.62 17.99
C TRP A 82 -9.91 -7.78 16.78
N PHE A 83 -9.26 -6.64 16.99
CA PHE A 83 -8.74 -5.82 15.88
C PHE A 83 -7.74 -6.61 15.04
N GLY A 84 -6.81 -7.32 15.70
CA GLY A 84 -5.84 -8.18 15.04
C GLY A 84 -6.51 -9.33 14.26
N LEU A 85 -7.48 -10.01 14.86
CA LEU A 85 -8.22 -11.10 14.20
C LEU A 85 -8.97 -10.62 12.95
N PHE A 86 -9.72 -9.53 13.06
CA PHE A 86 -10.43 -8.98 11.91
C PHE A 86 -9.47 -8.45 10.85
N PHE A 87 -8.34 -7.85 11.25
CA PHE A 87 -7.29 -7.45 10.31
C PHE A 87 -6.82 -8.65 9.48
N VAL A 88 -6.47 -9.77 10.11
CA VAL A 88 -6.01 -10.99 9.43
C VAL A 88 -7.06 -11.52 8.47
N ILE A 89 -8.34 -11.54 8.88
CA ILE A 89 -9.45 -12.01 8.03
C ILE A 89 -9.62 -11.11 6.79
N ILE A 90 -9.70 -9.79 6.97
CA ILE A 90 -9.87 -8.85 5.85
C ILE A 90 -8.64 -8.86 4.95
N TYR A 91 -7.44 -8.91 5.53
CA TYR A 91 -6.21 -8.97 4.77
C TYR A 91 -6.05 -10.29 4.00
N ALA A 92 -6.60 -11.41 4.48
CA ALA A 92 -6.67 -12.65 3.72
C ALA A 92 -7.48 -12.48 2.43
N PHE A 93 -8.61 -11.75 2.47
CA PHE A 93 -9.35 -11.41 1.24
C PHE A 93 -8.53 -10.50 0.32
N GLN A 94 -7.82 -9.51 0.88
CA GLN A 94 -6.90 -8.65 0.12
C GLN A 94 -5.78 -9.46 -0.55
N PHE A 95 -5.21 -10.43 0.15
CA PHE A 95 -4.18 -11.34 -0.35
C PHE A 95 -4.67 -12.10 -1.58
N PHE A 96 -5.82 -12.76 -1.50
CA PHE A 96 -6.36 -13.49 -2.65
C PHE A 96 -6.70 -12.59 -3.83
N ASN A 97 -7.19 -11.38 -3.56
CA ASN A 97 -7.46 -10.38 -4.58
C ASN A 97 -6.20 -9.93 -5.34
N TRP A 98 -5.02 -9.93 -4.70
CA TRP A 98 -3.75 -9.52 -5.31
C TRP A 98 -2.76 -10.65 -5.60
N LEU A 99 -3.09 -11.89 -5.26
CA LEU A 99 -2.14 -13.01 -5.29
C LEU A 99 -1.49 -13.21 -6.66
N SER A 100 -2.23 -13.04 -7.76
CA SER A 100 -1.64 -13.16 -9.10
C SER A 100 -0.67 -12.03 -9.44
N LEU A 101 -0.97 -10.79 -9.03
CA LEU A 101 -0.15 -9.61 -9.29
C LEU A 101 1.09 -9.54 -8.39
N MET A 102 1.00 -10.09 -7.18
CA MET A 102 2.06 -10.07 -6.17
C MET A 102 3.05 -11.23 -6.28
N ARG A 103 2.91 -12.09 -7.31
CA ARG A 103 3.89 -13.15 -7.57
C ARG A 103 5.27 -12.53 -7.79
N TRP A 104 6.26 -13.13 -7.13
CA TRP A 104 7.65 -12.75 -7.31
C TRP A 104 8.16 -13.18 -8.69
N THR A 105 8.80 -12.25 -9.40
CA THR A 105 9.32 -12.44 -10.76
C THR A 105 10.79 -12.03 -10.83
N ALA A 106 11.47 -12.41 -11.93
CA ALA A 106 12.86 -12.00 -12.16
C ALA A 106 13.02 -10.46 -12.26
N ALA A 107 11.99 -9.76 -12.74
CA ALA A 107 11.94 -8.31 -12.80
C ALA A 107 12.03 -7.68 -11.40
N ASP A 108 11.34 -8.25 -10.41
CA ASP A 108 11.34 -7.77 -9.03
C ASP A 108 12.72 -7.95 -8.38
N SER A 109 13.35 -9.10 -8.61
CA SER A 109 14.73 -9.36 -8.17
C SER A 109 15.73 -8.36 -8.79
N LYS A 110 15.54 -8.02 -10.06
CA LYS A 110 16.39 -7.04 -10.77
C LYS A 110 16.19 -5.63 -10.20
N TRP A 111 14.95 -5.28 -9.86
CA TRP A 111 14.59 -4.01 -9.25
C TRP A 111 15.24 -3.85 -7.87
N ILE A 112 15.11 -4.84 -6.98
CA ILE A 112 15.73 -4.81 -5.64
C ILE A 112 17.24 -4.63 -5.70
N ARG A 113 17.93 -5.32 -6.61
CA ARG A 113 19.40 -5.17 -6.75
C ARG A 113 19.82 -3.74 -7.13
N ARG A 114 18.91 -2.97 -7.72
CA ARG A 114 19.12 -1.58 -8.14
C ARG A 114 18.47 -0.56 -7.21
N LEU A 115 17.91 -0.99 -6.08
CA LEU A 115 17.20 -0.14 -5.12
C LEU A 115 17.97 1.13 -4.73
N LYS A 116 19.29 1.02 -4.53
CA LYS A 116 20.15 2.17 -4.17
C LYS A 116 20.16 3.29 -5.23
N ILE A 117 19.93 2.96 -6.50
CA ILE A 117 19.90 3.93 -7.60
C ILE A 117 18.61 4.77 -7.52
N TYR A 118 17.49 4.13 -7.22
CA TYR A 118 16.17 4.77 -7.13
C TYR A 118 16.01 5.61 -5.87
N ILE A 119 16.46 5.08 -4.72
CA ILE A 119 16.46 5.86 -3.46
C ILE A 119 17.41 7.07 -3.56
N GLY A 120 18.49 6.96 -4.33
CA GLY A 120 19.45 8.04 -4.54
C GLY A 120 18.96 9.16 -5.46
N GLY A 121 17.74 9.09 -6.01
CA GLY A 121 17.13 10.15 -6.82
C GLY A 121 17.79 10.43 -8.17
N LYS A 122 18.69 9.54 -8.63
CA LYS A 122 19.46 9.73 -9.87
C LYS A 122 18.63 9.55 -11.14
N GLU A 123 17.59 8.71 -11.08
CA GLU A 123 16.65 8.47 -12.17
C GLU A 123 15.22 8.61 -11.62
N ARG A 124 14.44 9.54 -12.18
CA ARG A 124 13.03 9.72 -11.82
C ARG A 124 12.09 8.70 -12.49
N LEU A 125 12.54 8.11 -13.59
CA LEU A 125 11.80 7.09 -14.33
C LEU A 125 12.19 5.70 -13.82
N GLU A 126 11.18 4.93 -13.45
CA GLU A 126 11.33 3.51 -13.17
C GLU A 126 11.72 2.75 -14.46
N PRO A 127 12.40 1.59 -14.35
CA PRO A 127 12.77 0.80 -15.51
C PRO A 127 11.59 0.27 -16.30
N GLU A 128 11.74 0.15 -17.61
CA GLU A 128 10.72 -0.33 -18.55
C GLU A 128 10.11 -1.69 -18.22
N TYR A 129 10.78 -2.51 -17.40
CA TYR A 129 10.28 -3.82 -16.97
C TYR A 129 9.42 -3.78 -15.70
N VAL A 130 9.22 -2.61 -15.09
CA VAL A 130 8.36 -2.46 -13.91
C VAL A 130 6.90 -2.53 -14.34
N GLY A 131 6.26 -3.64 -13.95
CA GLY A 131 4.86 -3.94 -14.24
C GLY A 131 3.91 -3.28 -13.26
N PHE A 132 2.77 -3.95 -13.02
CA PHE A 132 1.70 -3.38 -12.21
C PHE A 132 2.17 -2.99 -10.81
N PHE A 133 2.91 -3.84 -10.09
CA PHE A 133 3.58 -3.47 -8.83
C PHE A 133 5.10 -3.56 -9.00
N ASN A 134 5.83 -2.63 -8.38
CA ASN A 134 7.30 -2.68 -8.34
C ASN A 134 7.79 -3.65 -7.26
N GLY A 135 9.10 -3.92 -7.25
CA GLY A 135 9.70 -4.89 -6.31
C GLY A 135 9.54 -4.49 -4.85
N GLY A 136 9.57 -3.19 -4.54
CA GLY A 136 9.38 -2.66 -3.18
C GLY A 136 7.95 -2.82 -2.67
N GLN A 137 6.96 -2.52 -3.51
CA GLN A 137 5.53 -2.73 -3.20
C GLN A 137 5.23 -4.22 -2.94
N LYS A 138 5.83 -5.12 -3.72
CA LYS A 138 5.71 -6.58 -3.48
C LYS A 138 6.42 -7.00 -2.21
N LEU A 139 7.60 -6.46 -1.92
CA LEU A 139 8.31 -6.74 -0.67
C LEU A 139 7.46 -6.35 0.55
N GLN A 140 6.85 -5.17 0.52
CA GLN A 140 5.93 -4.70 1.57
C GLN A 140 4.71 -5.62 1.68
N PHE A 141 4.12 -6.06 0.57
CA PHE A 141 3.01 -7.02 0.59
C PHE A 141 3.39 -8.34 1.27
N TRP A 142 4.55 -8.91 0.94
CA TRP A 142 5.02 -10.17 1.54
C TRP A 142 5.46 -9.99 3.00
N GLU A 143 5.98 -8.82 3.36
CA GLU A 143 6.26 -8.45 4.75
C GLU A 143 4.97 -8.44 5.58
N ILE A 144 3.89 -7.83 5.10
CA ILE A 144 2.61 -7.82 5.82
C ILE A 144 2.03 -9.23 5.96
N ILE A 145 2.19 -10.09 4.95
CA ILE A 145 1.77 -11.50 5.05
C ILE A 145 2.59 -12.23 6.11
N GLY A 146 3.91 -12.12 6.08
CA GLY A 146 4.80 -12.77 7.04
C GLY A 146 4.56 -12.28 8.47
N GLY A 147 4.55 -10.96 8.66
CA GLY A 147 4.29 -10.32 9.94
C GLY A 147 2.88 -10.63 10.45
N GLY A 148 1.86 -10.57 9.59
CA GLY A 148 0.48 -10.93 9.93
C GLY A 148 0.34 -12.36 10.40
N LEU A 149 1.04 -13.33 9.78
CA LEU A 149 1.06 -14.72 10.23
C LEU A 149 1.74 -14.87 11.60
N VAL A 150 2.90 -14.21 11.80
CA VAL A 150 3.60 -14.25 13.09
C VAL A 150 2.73 -13.64 14.20
N LEU A 151 2.13 -12.48 13.97
CA LEU A 151 1.24 -11.81 14.91
C LEU A 151 -0.02 -12.64 15.19
N PHE A 152 -0.61 -13.29 14.18
CA PHE A 152 -1.78 -14.14 14.36
C PHE A 152 -1.47 -15.35 15.24
N ILE A 153 -0.39 -16.07 14.94
CA ILE A 153 -0.01 -17.27 15.70
C ILE A 153 0.35 -16.89 17.14
N THR A 154 1.25 -15.93 17.31
CA THR A 154 1.70 -15.51 18.66
C THR A 154 0.56 -14.87 19.47
N GLY A 155 -0.27 -14.04 18.82
CA GLY A 155 -1.44 -13.43 19.44
C GLY A 155 -2.47 -14.47 19.89
N PHE A 156 -2.70 -15.53 19.10
CA PHE A 156 -3.58 -16.63 19.49
C PHE A 156 -3.07 -17.39 20.72
N LEU A 157 -1.75 -17.66 20.78
CA LEU A 157 -1.11 -18.29 21.94
C LEU A 157 -1.23 -17.41 23.20
N MET A 158 -1.02 -16.11 23.05
CA MET A 158 -1.15 -15.12 24.13
C MET A 158 -2.60 -14.90 24.58
N TRP A 159 -3.58 -15.12 23.71
CA TRP A 159 -5.00 -14.98 24.03
C TRP A 159 -5.49 -16.08 24.97
N PHE A 160 -4.91 -17.29 24.87
CA PHE A 160 -5.30 -18.45 25.70
C PHE A 160 -4.13 -19.00 26.53
N PRO A 161 -3.54 -18.19 27.43
CA PRO A 161 -2.31 -18.55 28.12
C PRO A 161 -2.46 -19.73 29.09
N GLU A 162 -3.68 -20.06 29.54
CA GLU A 162 -3.94 -21.21 30.40
C GLU A 162 -3.96 -22.54 29.62
N ILE A 163 -4.21 -22.48 28.31
CA ILE A 163 -4.21 -23.65 27.41
C ILE A 163 -2.78 -23.95 26.93
N PHE A 164 -2.00 -22.90 26.70
CA PHE A 164 -0.64 -22.99 26.17
C PHE A 164 0.40 -22.89 27.29
N GLY A 165 1.36 -23.81 27.34
CA GLY A 165 2.38 -23.80 28.40
C GLY A 165 3.18 -22.49 28.48
N ARG A 166 3.61 -22.12 29.69
CA ARG A 166 4.29 -20.84 30.00
C ARG A 166 5.43 -20.47 29.05
N ILE A 167 6.22 -21.44 28.63
CA ILE A 167 7.37 -21.21 27.71
C ILE A 167 6.90 -20.75 26.33
N ALA A 168 5.86 -21.39 25.77
CA ALA A 168 5.33 -21.02 24.46
C ALA A 168 4.72 -19.61 24.47
N VAL A 169 4.00 -19.27 25.55
CA VAL A 169 3.43 -17.92 25.74
C VAL A 169 4.55 -16.88 25.91
N ALA A 170 5.59 -17.18 26.70
CA ALA A 170 6.73 -16.27 26.88
C ALA A 170 7.46 -15.97 25.56
N ILE A 171 7.72 -16.99 24.74
CA ILE A 171 8.30 -16.82 23.40
C ILE A 171 7.37 -16.00 22.50
N SER A 172 6.05 -16.22 22.62
CA SER A 172 5.06 -15.51 21.83
C SER A 172 5.09 -14.01 22.08
N TYR A 173 5.22 -13.54 23.33
CA TYR A 173 5.37 -12.11 23.61
C TYR A 173 6.53 -11.48 22.84
N VAL A 174 7.71 -12.10 22.88
CA VAL A 174 8.92 -11.58 22.22
C VAL A 174 8.76 -11.55 20.70
N LEU A 175 8.25 -12.64 20.11
CA LEU A 175 8.05 -12.71 18.66
C LEU A 175 6.94 -11.76 18.17
N HIS A 176 5.88 -11.59 18.97
CA HIS A 176 4.80 -10.66 18.68
C HIS A 176 5.34 -9.22 18.64
N ASP A 177 6.10 -8.82 19.66
CA ASP A 177 6.67 -7.48 19.76
C ASP A 177 7.65 -7.19 18.62
N ILE A 178 8.55 -8.12 18.31
CA ILE A 178 9.49 -7.98 17.18
C ILE A 178 8.73 -7.82 15.87
N SER A 179 7.73 -8.66 15.63
CA SER A 179 6.92 -8.59 14.41
C SER A 179 6.13 -7.29 14.32
N ALA A 180 5.57 -6.82 15.43
CA ALA A 180 4.83 -5.57 15.49
C ALA A 180 5.72 -4.36 15.17
N LEU A 181 6.96 -4.35 15.67
CA LEU A 181 7.94 -3.30 15.37
C LEU A 181 8.39 -3.31 13.90
N ILE A 182 8.59 -4.49 13.31
CA ILE A 182 8.89 -4.62 11.88
C ILE A 182 7.73 -4.06 11.04
N MET A 183 6.49 -4.45 11.36
CA MET A 183 5.30 -3.94 10.67
C MET A 183 5.08 -2.44 10.87
N LEU A 184 5.40 -1.92 12.06
CA LEU A 184 5.40 -0.48 12.32
C LEU A 184 6.37 0.26 11.40
N PHE A 185 7.60 -0.25 11.24
CA PHE A 185 8.56 0.35 10.31
C PHE A 185 8.07 0.23 8.84
N GLY A 186 7.54 -0.92 8.45
CA GLY A 186 6.96 -1.14 7.14
C GLY A 186 5.83 -0.17 6.80
N ILE A 187 4.89 0.07 7.72
CA ILE A 187 3.77 0.99 7.47
C ILE A 187 4.25 2.44 7.31
N TRP A 188 5.31 2.85 8.01
CA TRP A 188 5.90 4.17 7.83
C TRP A 188 6.47 4.35 6.43
N ILE A 189 7.21 3.35 5.93
CA ILE A 189 7.71 3.35 4.54
C ILE A 189 6.54 3.38 3.56
N HIS A 190 5.52 2.54 3.79
CA HIS A 190 4.34 2.47 2.94
C HIS A 190 3.62 3.82 2.83
N ILE A 191 3.38 4.51 3.96
CA ILE A 191 2.77 5.84 3.95
C ILE A 191 3.67 6.83 3.22
N TYR A 192 4.95 6.89 3.57
CA TYR A 192 5.90 7.82 2.96
C TYR A 192 5.91 7.70 1.43
N LEU A 193 6.04 6.48 0.90
CA LEU A 193 6.05 6.24 -0.54
C LEU A 193 4.69 6.56 -1.17
N SER A 194 3.59 6.26 -0.49
CA SER A 194 2.24 6.50 -1.02
C SER A 194 1.85 7.99 -1.08
N THR A 195 2.50 8.85 -0.29
CA THR A 195 2.15 10.28 -0.20
C THR A 195 3.23 11.20 -0.74
N VAL A 196 4.47 11.06 -0.25
CA VAL A 196 5.56 12.01 -0.51
C VAL A 196 6.55 11.44 -1.52
N GLY A 197 6.90 10.16 -1.40
CA GLY A 197 7.89 9.51 -2.24
C GLY A 197 7.44 9.31 -3.68
N GLU A 198 6.15 9.00 -3.89
CA GLU A 198 5.54 8.82 -5.22
C GLU A 198 4.22 9.60 -5.28
N PRO A 199 4.27 10.93 -5.49
CA PRO A 199 3.07 11.76 -5.52
C PRO A 199 2.07 11.25 -6.57
N GLY A 200 0.80 11.14 -6.16
CA GLY A 200 -0.28 10.59 -6.97
C GLY A 200 -0.60 9.10 -6.72
N THR A 201 0.26 8.38 -5.99
CA THR A 201 -0.02 7.00 -5.58
C THR A 201 -1.24 6.90 -4.66
N LEU A 202 -1.48 7.90 -3.80
CA LEU A 202 -2.65 7.92 -2.92
C LEU A 202 -3.98 7.94 -3.70
N GLU A 203 -4.04 8.60 -4.86
CA GLU A 203 -5.24 8.65 -5.71
C GLU A 203 -5.64 7.26 -6.23
N ALA A 204 -4.65 6.37 -6.41
CA ALA A 204 -4.91 4.98 -6.79
C ALA A 204 -5.80 4.26 -5.76
N MET A 205 -5.67 4.59 -4.47
CA MET A 205 -6.45 3.97 -3.39
C MET A 205 -7.68 4.77 -2.98
N THR A 206 -7.70 6.08 -3.16
CA THR A 206 -8.88 6.91 -2.83
C THR A 206 -9.87 6.96 -3.99
N ARG A 207 -9.40 7.20 -5.22
CA ARG A 207 -10.24 7.35 -6.43
C ARG A 207 -10.27 6.09 -7.28
N GLY A 208 -9.20 5.31 -7.28
CA GLY A 208 -9.09 4.10 -8.11
C GLY A 208 -8.46 4.35 -9.48
N THR A 209 -8.02 5.58 -9.75
CA THR A 209 -7.36 6.01 -10.97
C THR A 209 -6.02 6.66 -10.65
N VAL A 210 -5.17 6.73 -11.67
CA VAL A 210 -3.86 7.42 -11.62
C VAL A 210 -3.69 8.23 -12.90
N THR A 211 -2.89 9.29 -12.85
CA THR A 211 -2.56 10.04 -14.07
C THR A 211 -1.70 9.19 -15.00
N ARG A 212 -1.78 9.44 -16.32
CA ARG A 212 -0.84 8.83 -17.28
C ARG A 212 0.61 9.21 -16.97
N GLY A 213 0.82 10.46 -16.52
CA GLY A 213 2.06 10.98 -15.92
C GLY A 213 2.71 10.02 -14.94
N TRP A 214 1.94 9.67 -13.92
CA TRP A 214 2.36 8.75 -12.89
C TRP A 214 2.63 7.34 -13.44
N ALA A 215 1.75 6.87 -14.33
CA ALA A 215 1.83 5.52 -14.88
C ALA A 215 3.11 5.26 -15.70
N TRP A 216 3.48 6.14 -16.63
CA TRP A 216 4.72 5.98 -17.39
C TRP A 216 5.98 6.24 -16.56
N THR A 217 5.86 6.98 -15.46
CA THR A 217 6.98 7.30 -14.56
C THR A 217 7.30 6.14 -13.62
N HIS A 218 6.28 5.58 -12.96
CA HIS A 218 6.46 4.59 -11.90
C HIS A 218 6.18 3.14 -12.35
N HIS A 219 5.42 2.95 -13.43
CA HIS A 219 4.96 1.64 -13.88
C HIS A 219 4.97 1.50 -15.42
N PRO A 220 6.10 1.75 -16.10
CA PRO A 220 6.19 1.82 -17.55
C PRO A 220 5.76 0.56 -18.30
N ALA A 221 6.05 -0.65 -17.77
CA ALA A 221 5.63 -1.88 -18.45
C ALA A 221 4.10 -2.02 -18.41
N TRP A 222 3.50 -1.69 -17.27
CA TRP A 222 2.04 -1.66 -17.14
C TRP A 222 1.39 -0.56 -17.97
N TYR A 223 2.01 0.63 -18.05
CA TYR A 223 1.54 1.70 -18.92
C TYR A 223 1.45 1.22 -20.37
N SER A 224 2.54 0.63 -20.87
CA SER A 224 2.59 0.08 -22.23
C SER A 224 1.53 -0.99 -22.46
N GLU A 225 1.32 -1.90 -21.51
CA GLU A 225 0.26 -2.91 -21.57
C GLU A 225 -1.15 -2.30 -21.59
N ALA A 226 -1.39 -1.27 -20.78
CA ALA A 226 -2.70 -0.65 -20.62
C ALA A 226 -3.08 0.28 -21.80
N THR A 227 -2.10 0.94 -22.42
CA THR A 227 -2.36 1.95 -23.45
C THR A 227 -1.85 1.60 -24.84
N GLY A 228 -0.98 0.59 -24.97
CA GLY A 228 -0.29 0.26 -26.21
C GLY A 228 0.72 1.32 -26.68
N ARG A 229 1.19 2.19 -25.76
CA ARG A 229 2.08 3.32 -26.08
C ARG A 229 3.43 3.13 -25.44
N ASP A 230 4.45 3.75 -26.04
CA ASP A 230 5.79 3.78 -25.45
C ASP A 230 5.83 4.80 -24.28
N PRO A 231 6.08 4.35 -23.04
CA PRO A 231 6.17 5.24 -21.87
C PRO A 231 7.26 6.30 -22.01
N ARG A 232 8.40 6.01 -22.65
CA ARG A 232 9.49 6.99 -22.80
C ARG A 232 9.14 8.06 -23.81
N ALA A 233 8.54 7.68 -24.92
CA ALA A 233 8.09 8.63 -25.93
C ALA A 233 7.03 9.60 -25.37
N ASP A 234 6.07 9.08 -24.59
CA ASP A 234 5.03 9.92 -23.99
C ASP A 234 5.56 10.79 -22.85
N HIS A 235 6.51 10.29 -22.05
CA HIS A 235 7.25 11.12 -21.10
C HIS A 235 8.00 12.26 -21.79
N GLN A 236 8.73 11.97 -22.87
CA GLN A 236 9.47 13.01 -23.61
C GLN A 236 8.53 14.07 -24.19
N ARG A 237 7.38 13.64 -24.75
CA ARG A 237 6.35 14.57 -25.24
C ARG A 237 5.82 15.49 -24.14
N ALA A 238 5.60 14.96 -22.93
CA ALA A 238 5.16 15.77 -21.80
C ALA A 238 6.22 16.80 -21.37
N VAL A 239 7.51 16.41 -21.35
CA VAL A 239 8.62 17.33 -21.06
C VAL A 239 8.72 18.44 -22.12
N ASP A 240 8.59 18.09 -23.40
CA ASP A 240 8.64 19.06 -24.49
C ASP A 240 7.46 20.04 -24.45
N GLN A 241 6.27 19.59 -24.04
CA GLN A 241 5.10 20.45 -23.84
C GLN A 241 5.31 21.43 -22.69
N GLN A 242 5.78 20.95 -21.53
CA GLN A 242 6.08 21.81 -20.37
C GLN A 242 7.13 22.87 -20.71
N LYS A 243 8.16 22.50 -21.47
CA LYS A 243 9.18 23.45 -21.92
C LYS A 243 8.59 24.54 -22.82
N LYS A 244 7.73 24.17 -23.78
CA LYS A 244 7.07 25.12 -24.68
C LYS A 244 6.10 26.06 -23.95
N GLU A 245 5.40 25.55 -22.94
CA GLU A 245 4.50 26.36 -22.09
C GLU A 245 5.30 27.37 -21.29
N LYS A 246 6.38 26.94 -20.64
CA LYS A 246 7.28 27.84 -19.92
C LYS A 246 7.90 28.91 -20.82
N GLU A 247 8.37 28.54 -22.01
CA GLU A 247 8.87 29.51 -23.00
C GLU A 247 7.79 30.49 -23.48
N ARG A 248 6.50 30.13 -23.44
CA ARG A 248 5.40 31.07 -23.72
C ARG A 248 5.16 32.00 -22.54
N GLU A 249 5.11 31.47 -21.32
CA GLU A 249 4.93 32.27 -20.10
C GLU A 249 6.07 33.29 -19.91
N ASP A 250 7.31 32.87 -20.13
CA ASP A 250 8.49 33.75 -20.05
C ASP A 250 8.39 34.88 -21.09
N ARG A 251 8.04 34.56 -22.35
CA ARG A 251 7.82 35.58 -23.40
C ARG A 251 6.69 36.55 -23.08
N ASP A 252 5.57 36.04 -22.58
CA ASP A 252 4.41 36.89 -22.23
C ASP A 252 4.75 37.80 -21.03
N SER A 253 5.53 37.30 -20.07
CA SER A 253 6.06 38.09 -18.95
C SER A 253 7.00 39.21 -19.42
N ASP A 254 7.90 38.91 -20.35
CA ASP A 254 8.83 39.90 -20.92
C ASP A 254 8.07 41.01 -21.67
N LEU A 255 7.06 40.65 -22.48
CA LEU A 255 6.21 41.62 -23.17
C LEU A 255 5.43 42.52 -22.20
N ILE A 256 4.97 41.99 -21.07
CA ILE A 256 4.29 42.78 -20.02
C ILE A 256 5.29 43.73 -19.36
N ALA A 257 6.53 43.29 -19.10
CA ALA A 257 7.57 44.11 -18.50
C ALA A 257 8.02 45.27 -19.41
N GLU A 258 8.13 45.05 -20.72
CA GLU A 258 8.46 46.10 -21.71
C GLU A 258 7.33 47.13 -21.91
N SER A 259 6.09 46.78 -21.56
CA SER A 259 4.92 47.66 -21.70
C SER A 259 4.68 48.61 -20.52
N ARG A 260 5.51 48.56 -19.47
CA ARG A 260 5.43 49.40 -18.26
C ARG A 260 6.55 50.44 -18.22
#